data_AF-A0A6A5WI17-F1
#
_entry.id   AF-A0A6A5WI17-F1
#
_cell.length_a   1.000
_cell.length_b   1.000
_cell.length_c   1.000
_cell.angle_alpha   90.00
_cell.angle_beta   90.00
_cell.angle_gamma   90.00
#
_symmetry.space_group_name_H-M   'P 1'
#
loop_
_entity.id
_entity.type
_entity.pdbx_description
1 polymer ?
#
loop_
_entity_poly.entity_id
_entity_poly.type
_entity_poly.pdbx_seq_one_letter_code
_entity_poly.pdbx_strand_id
1 'polypeptide(L)' 'GNVTHHRAHVPTERTRTPNFTEISTPNISTTMAGIEAALEALESLKLGEDFEYSEYAKRFSCSQSTLLKCYRGL' A
#
# COMPACT_ATOMS: atom_id res chain seq x y z
N GLY A 1 -25.17 59.56 -23.15
CA GLY A 1 -24.81 58.70 -22.01
C GLY A 1 -24.16 57.45 -22.56
N ASN A 2 -22.91 57.19 -22.20
CA ASN A 2 -22.19 55.98 -22.57
C ASN A 2 -21.86 55.22 -21.28
N VAL A 3 -22.45 54.04 -21.10
CA VAL A 3 -22.11 53.14 -19.99
C VAL A 3 -21.08 52.15 -20.52
N THR A 4 -19.82 52.36 -20.18
CA THR A 4 -18.74 51.40 -20.39
C THR A 4 -18.90 50.26 -19.38
N HIS A 5 -19.27 49.07 -19.85
CA HIS A 5 -19.26 47.86 -19.03
C HIS A 5 -17.81 47.45 -18.74
N HIS A 6 -17.30 47.82 -17.56
CA HIS A 6 -16.05 47.28 -17.04
C HIS A 6 -16.30 45.84 -16.58
N ARG A 7 -15.88 44.87 -17.39
CA ARG A 7 -15.90 43.45 -17.03
C ARG A 7 -14.95 43.25 -15.85
N ALA A 8 -15.49 43.00 -14.66
CA ALA A 8 -14.70 42.65 -13.49
C ALA A 8 -13.89 41.38 -13.78
N HIS A 9 -12.57 41.48 -13.67
CA HIS A 9 -11.67 40.34 -13.76
C HIS A 9 -11.71 39.63 -12.40
N VAL A 10 -12.45 38.52 -12.33
CA VAL A 10 -12.47 37.67 -11.14
C VAL A 10 -11.12 36.95 -11.08
N PRO A 11 -10.33 37.05 -9.99
CA PRO A 11 -9.12 36.27 -9.85
C PRO A 11 -9.52 34.81 -9.73
N THR A 12 -9.15 33.99 -10.71
CA THR A 12 -9.30 32.54 -10.61
C THR A 12 -8.38 32.06 -9.49
N GLU A 13 -8.94 31.77 -8.33
CA GLU A 13 -8.23 31.08 -7.25
C GLU A 13 -7.69 29.77 -7.82
N ARG A 14 -6.35 29.64 -7.85
CA ARG A 14 -5.69 28.40 -8.25
C ARG A 14 -6.10 27.30 -7.28
N THR A 15 -7.02 26.45 -7.70
CA THR A 15 -7.33 25.19 -7.04
C THR A 15 -6.03 24.41 -6.89
N ARG A 16 -5.48 24.36 -5.67
CA ARG A 16 -4.36 23.47 -5.36
C ARG A 16 -4.93 22.06 -5.38
N THR A 17 -4.70 21.34 -6.47
CA THR A 17 -4.90 19.90 -6.49
C THR A 17 -4.02 19.28 -5.39
N PRO A 18 -4.58 18.45 -4.49
CA PRO A 18 -3.75 17.71 -3.57
C PRO A 18 -2.88 16.75 -4.39
N ASN A 19 -1.57 16.97 -4.37
CA ASN A 19 -0.63 16.01 -4.91
C ASN A 19 -0.65 14.80 -3.97
N PHE A 20 -1.44 13.79 -4.31
CA PHE A 20 -1.25 12.46 -3.74
C PHE A 20 0.11 11.98 -4.22
N THR A 21 1.10 11.97 -3.33
CA THR A 21 2.34 11.25 -3.59
C THR A 21 1.95 9.79 -3.79
N GLU A 22 2.03 9.30 -5.03
CA GLU A 22 1.90 7.88 -5.31
C GLU A 22 2.96 7.16 -4.49
N ILE A 23 2.52 6.55 -3.39
CA ILE A 23 3.33 5.63 -2.62
C ILE A 23 3.45 4.43 -3.54
N SER A 24 4.53 4.39 -4.33
CA SER A 24 4.86 3.22 -5.13
C SER A 24 5.06 2.08 -4.15
N THR A 25 4.02 1.29 -3.93
CA THR A 25 4.15 0.04 -3.20
C THR A 25 5.19 -0.74 -3.98
N PRO A 26 6.34 -1.11 -3.38
CA PRO A 26 7.33 -1.90 -4.08
C PRO A 26 6.60 -3.11 -4.67
N ASN A 27 6.80 -3.34 -5.96
CA ASN A 27 6.21 -4.47 -6.67
C ASN A 27 6.92 -5.73 -6.17
N ILE A 28 6.59 -6.16 -4.96
CA ILE A 28 7.10 -7.38 -4.35
C ILE A 28 6.43 -8.51 -5.13
N SER A 29 7.14 -9.07 -6.10
CA SER A 29 6.70 -10.20 -6.91
C SER A 29 6.41 -11.39 -6.01
N THR A 30 5.12 -11.74 -5.86
CA THR A 30 4.66 -12.86 -5.04
C THR A 30 4.73 -14.16 -5.84
N THR A 31 5.90 -14.81 -5.84
CA THR A 31 5.98 -16.18 -6.35
C THR A 31 5.28 -17.14 -5.37
N MET A 32 4.57 -18.14 -5.89
CA MET A 32 3.87 -19.12 -5.04
C MET A 32 4.85 -19.84 -4.10
N ALA A 33 6.03 -20.19 -4.61
CA ALA A 33 7.08 -20.84 -3.82
C ALA A 33 7.54 -20.01 -2.60
N GLY A 34 7.59 -18.68 -2.72
CA GLY A 34 7.93 -17.81 -1.58
C GLY A 34 6.82 -17.78 -0.53
N ILE A 35 5.55 -17.80 -0.97
CA ILE A 35 4.41 -17.85 -0.06
C ILE A 35 4.39 -19.18 0.71
N GLU A 36 4.57 -20.31 0.01
CA GLU A 36 4.59 -21.64 0.63
C GLU A 36 5.71 -21.79 1.66
N ALA A 37 6.94 -21.38 1.30
CA ALA A 37 8.07 -21.44 2.22
C ALA A 37 7.89 -20.54 3.46
N ALA A 38 7.24 -19.39 3.29
CA ALA A 38 6.89 -18.53 4.42
C ALA A 38 5.89 -19.20 5.35
N LEU A 39 4.81 -19.78 4.81
CA LEU A 39 3.77 -20.47 5.58
C LEU A 39 4.33 -21.67 6.36
N GLU A 40 5.15 -22.51 5.73
CA GLU A 40 5.82 -23.64 6.40
C GLU A 40 6.67 -23.16 7.58
N ALA A 41 7.41 -22.06 7.40
CA ALA A 41 8.19 -21.48 8.48
C ALA A 41 7.32 -20.94 9.62
N LEU A 42 6.11 -20.42 9.33
CA LEU A 42 5.16 -19.97 10.37
C LEU A 42 4.64 -21.14 11.19
N GLU A 43 4.30 -22.23 10.53
CA GLU A 43 3.79 -23.44 11.19
C GLU A 43 4.85 -24.10 12.06
N SER A 44 6.14 -23.91 11.75
CA SER A 44 7.25 -24.43 12.53
C SER A 44 7.52 -23.68 13.85
N LEU A 45 6.92 -22.49 14.05
CA LEU A 45 7.13 -21.67 15.25
C LEU A 45 6.50 -22.32 16.49
N LYS A 46 7.23 -22.26 17.61
CA LYS A 46 6.75 -22.85 18.86
C LYS A 46 5.70 -21.94 19.52
N LEU A 47 4.78 -22.55 20.26
CA LEU A 47 3.84 -21.83 21.13
C LEU A 47 4.60 -20.94 22.11
N GLY A 48 4.44 -19.61 21.97
CA GLY A 48 5.09 -18.60 22.79
C GLY A 48 6.14 -17.75 22.07
N GLU A 49 6.46 -18.04 20.81
CA GLU A 49 7.26 -17.14 19.97
C GLU A 49 6.40 -15.99 19.43
N ASP A 50 6.85 -14.75 19.63
CA ASP A 50 6.22 -13.58 19.03
C ASP A 50 6.41 -13.63 17.52
N PHE A 51 5.28 -13.66 16.81
CA PHE A 51 5.29 -13.87 15.37
C PHE A 51 5.08 -12.56 14.60
N GLU A 52 6.13 -12.11 13.90
CA GLU A 52 6.09 -10.89 13.07
C GLU A 52 6.02 -11.20 11.57
N TYR A 53 4.82 -11.13 10.99
CA TYR A 53 4.61 -11.34 9.55
C TYR A 53 5.48 -10.43 8.65
N SER A 54 5.89 -9.25 9.15
CA SER A 54 6.67 -8.27 8.37
C SER A 54 8.08 -8.80 8.05
N GLU A 55 8.69 -9.54 8.97
CA GLU A 55 10.02 -10.13 8.77
C GLU A 55 9.97 -11.29 7.76
N TYR A 56 8.98 -12.18 7.90
CA TYR A 56 8.79 -13.32 7.00
C TYR A 56 8.40 -12.87 5.59
N ALA A 57 7.53 -11.86 5.46
CA ALA A 57 7.16 -11.26 4.19
C ALA A 57 8.39 -10.73 3.42
N LYS A 58 9.29 -10.02 4.10
CA LYS A 58 10.54 -9.53 3.50
C LYS A 58 11.46 -10.68 3.09
N ARG A 59 11.64 -11.67 3.97
CA ARG A 59 12.55 -12.81 3.75
C ARG A 59 12.14 -13.63 2.52
N PHE A 60 10.84 -13.82 2.32
CA PHE A 60 10.31 -14.67 1.25
C PHE A 60 9.75 -13.89 0.06
N SER A 61 10.06 -12.59 -0.04
CA SER A 61 9.63 -11.73 -1.15
C SER A 61 8.12 -11.81 -1.40
N CYS A 62 7.31 -11.70 -0.35
CA CYS A 62 5.86 -11.69 -0.46
C CYS A 62 5.24 -10.56 0.38
N SER A 63 3.97 -10.25 0.16
CA SER A 63 3.30 -9.21 0.94
C SER A 63 2.78 -9.76 2.27
N GLN A 64 2.83 -8.93 3.31
CA GLN A 64 2.30 -9.27 4.63
C GLN A 64 0.81 -9.61 4.59
N SER A 65 0.05 -8.87 3.77
CA SER A 65 -1.39 -9.08 3.61
C SER A 65 -1.73 -10.43 2.97
N THR A 66 -0.90 -10.90 2.03
CA THR A 66 -1.06 -12.23 1.43
C THR A 66 -0.80 -13.32 2.47
N LEU A 67 0.29 -13.23 3.25
CA LEU A 67 0.57 -14.22 4.30
C LEU A 67 -0.55 -14.29 5.36
N LEU A 68 -1.08 -13.13 5.77
CA LEU A 68 -2.15 -13.08 6.75
C LEU A 68 -3.43 -13.76 6.27
N LYS A 69 -3.80 -13.57 4.99
CA LYS A 69 -4.97 -14.22 4.39
C LYS A 69 -4.80 -15.73 4.32
N CYS A 70 -3.66 -16.18 3.80
CA CYS A 70 -3.34 -17.60 3.69
C CYS A 70 -3.32 -18.30 5.06
N TYR A 71 -2.67 -17.69 6.06
CA TYR A 71 -2.59 -18.26 7.41
C TYR A 71 -3.96 -18.37 8.09
N ARG A 72 -4.87 -17.41 7.82
CA ARG A 72 -6.25 -17.44 8.37
C ARG A 72 -7.21 -18.33 7.57
N GLY A 73 -6.79 -18.86 6.43
CA GLY A 73 -7.66 -19.60 5.51
C GLY A 73 -8.79 -18.76 4.89
N LEU A 74 -8.56 -17.45 4.72
CA LEU A 74 -9.52 -16.46 4.19
C LEU A 74 -9.32 -16.14 2.71
#